data_AF-A0A520I8P6-F1
#
_entry.id   AF-A0A520I8P6-F1
#
_cell.length_a   1.000
_cell.length_b   1.000
_cell.length_c   1.000
_cell.angle_alpha   90.00
_cell.angle_beta   90.00
_cell.angle_gamma   90.00
#
_symmetry.space_group_name_H-M   'P 1'
#
loop_
_entity.id
_entity.type
_entity.pdbx_description
1 polymer ?
#
loop_
_entity_poly.entity_id
_entity_poly.type
_entity_poly.pdbx_seq_one_letter_code
_entity_poly.pdbx_strand_id
1 'polypeptide(L)'
;MLNDATTPLSLLATRRSGKPRDLVAPGPDAAQLATMLAIAARVPDHGKLAPWRFVVVGDDRRAQLSALIVDAYRRERPQAAASEIASLDQFAHQAPTLVVALFSPRTESHIPLW
;
A
#
# COMPACT_ATOMS: atom_id res chain seq x y z
N MET A 1 -5.56 3.00 -25.28
CA MET A 1 -5.74 1.90 -24.30
C MET A 1 -5.20 2.38 -22.96
N LEU A 2 -5.85 2.08 -21.84
CA LEU A 2 -5.31 2.41 -20.51
C LEU A 2 -4.24 1.41 -20.12
N ASN A 3 -3.22 1.85 -19.37
CA ASN A 3 -2.14 0.99 -18.88
C ASN A 3 -1.41 0.21 -20.00
N ASP A 4 -1.15 0.86 -21.14
CA ASP A 4 -0.43 0.25 -22.25
C ASP A 4 1.03 -0.04 -21.86
N ALA A 5 1.36 -1.31 -21.64
CA ALA A 5 2.67 -1.77 -21.20
C ALA A 5 3.65 -2.05 -22.36
N THR A 6 3.31 -1.70 -23.60
CA THR A 6 4.14 -2.00 -24.79
C THR A 6 5.52 -1.33 -24.72
N THR A 7 5.58 -0.10 -24.21
CA THR A 7 6.85 0.64 -23.99
C THR A 7 6.81 1.38 -22.67
N PRO A 8 7.99 1.72 -22.07
CA PRO A 8 8.03 2.58 -20.89
C PRO A 8 7.30 3.93 -21.09
N LEU A 9 7.45 4.55 -22.27
CA LEU A 9 6.78 5.81 -22.59
C LEU A 9 5.26 5.66 -22.64
N SER A 10 4.77 4.62 -23.34
CA SER A 10 3.33 4.33 -23.44
C SER A 10 2.72 4.08 -22.06
N LEU A 11 3.43 3.33 -21.20
CA LEU A 11 2.98 3.03 -19.86
C LEU A 11 2.88 4.32 -19.03
N LEU A 12 3.92 5.15 -19.03
CA LEU A 12 3.92 6.42 -18.31
C LEU A 12 2.80 7.36 -18.77
N ALA A 13 2.53 7.43 -20.07
CA ALA A 13 1.50 8.30 -20.64
C ALA A 13 0.07 7.82 -20.34
N THR A 14 -0.15 6.51 -20.25
CA THR A 14 -1.50 5.92 -20.21
C THR A 14 -1.88 5.28 -18.87
N ARG A 15 -0.94 5.17 -17.92
CA ARG A 15 -1.21 4.53 -16.63
C ARG A 15 -2.31 5.26 -15.86
N ARG A 16 -3.26 4.51 -15.32
CA ARG A 16 -4.28 4.96 -14.36
C ARG A 16 -4.34 3.99 -13.19
N SER A 17 -4.64 4.52 -12.01
CA SER A 17 -4.83 3.69 -10.83
C SER A 17 -6.19 2.98 -10.92
N GLY A 18 -6.18 1.65 -10.82
CA GLY A 18 -7.41 0.87 -10.70
C GLY A 18 -8.09 1.15 -9.35
N LYS A 19 -9.42 1.10 -9.30
CA LYS A 19 -10.15 1.20 -8.03
C LYS A 19 -10.02 -0.14 -7.31
N PRO A 20 -9.56 -0.18 -6.05
CA PRO A 20 -9.36 -1.44 -5.32
C PRO A 20 -10.61 -2.35 -5.31
N ARG A 21 -11.80 -1.76 -5.10
CA ARG A 21 -13.10 -2.46 -5.13
C ARG A 21 -13.46 -3.15 -6.44
N ASP A 22 -12.82 -2.78 -7.55
CA ASP A 22 -13.05 -3.37 -8.87
C ASP A 22 -12.04 -4.52 -9.13
N LEU A 23 -11.10 -4.77 -8.22
CA LEU A 23 -10.13 -5.87 -8.31
C LEU A 23 -10.78 -7.16 -7.80
N VAL A 24 -10.65 -8.23 -8.58
CA VAL A 24 -11.24 -9.54 -8.29
C VAL A 24 -10.17 -10.58 -8.01
N ALA A 25 -10.51 -11.59 -7.21
CA ALA A 25 -9.62 -12.70 -6.89
C ALA A 25 -9.37 -13.60 -8.13
N PRO A 26 -8.25 -14.33 -8.19
CA PRO A 26 -7.15 -14.33 -7.21
C PRO A 26 -6.26 -13.08 -7.33
N GLY A 27 -5.66 -12.68 -6.21
CA GLY A 27 -4.54 -11.74 -6.23
C GLY A 27 -3.25 -12.40 -6.73
N PRO A 28 -2.13 -11.64 -6.82
CA PRO A 28 -0.82 -12.23 -7.07
C PRO A 28 -0.47 -13.28 -6.01
N ASP A 29 0.22 -14.35 -6.45
CA ASP A 29 0.81 -15.31 -5.53
C ASP A 29 2.03 -14.72 -4.79
N ALA A 30 2.58 -15.49 -3.85
CA ALA A 30 3.71 -15.05 -3.02
C ALA A 30 4.98 -14.74 -3.84
N ALA A 31 5.25 -15.49 -4.91
CA ALA A 31 6.45 -15.29 -5.75
C ALA A 31 6.31 -14.07 -6.65
N GLN A 32 5.11 -13.86 -7.21
CA GLN A 32 4.75 -12.67 -7.96
C GLN A 32 4.85 -11.42 -7.08
N LEU A 33 4.30 -11.48 -5.87
CA LEU A 33 4.37 -10.36 -4.92
C LEU A 33 5.80 -10.05 -4.51
N ALA A 34 6.61 -11.07 -4.21
CA ALA A 34 8.04 -10.90 -3.93
C ALA A 34 8.77 -10.21 -5.08
N THR A 35 8.50 -10.62 -6.33
CA THR A 35 9.07 -10.00 -7.53
C THR A 35 8.65 -8.52 -7.65
N MET A 36 7.37 -8.21 -7.47
CA MET A 36 6.86 -6.84 -7.53
C MET A 36 7.53 -5.94 -6.47
N LEU A 37 7.65 -6.42 -5.23
CA LEU A 37 8.25 -5.66 -4.13
C LEU A 37 9.77 -5.49 -4.31
N ALA A 38 10.46 -6.49 -4.85
CA ALA A 38 11.87 -6.38 -5.20
C ALA A 38 12.12 -5.32 -6.29
N ILE A 39 11.27 -5.26 -7.31
CA ILE A 39 11.32 -4.21 -8.34
C ILE A 39 11.00 -2.85 -7.72
N ALA A 40 9.96 -2.75 -6.89
CA ALA A 40 9.57 -1.50 -6.22
C ALA A 40 10.67 -0.92 -5.32
N ALA A 41 11.55 -1.77 -4.76
CA ALA A 41 12.69 -1.35 -3.95
C ALA A 41 13.87 -0.79 -4.79
N ARG A 42 13.81 -0.81 -6.13
CA ARG A 42 14.85 -0.28 -7.04
C ARG A 42 14.66 1.22 -7.27
N VAL A 43 14.70 1.99 -6.18
CA VAL A 43 14.57 3.46 -6.20
C VAL A 43 15.90 4.13 -5.87
N PRO A 44 16.09 5.40 -6.25
CA PRO A 44 17.20 6.20 -5.73
C PRO A 44 17.17 6.24 -4.19
N ASP A 45 18.31 5.97 -3.58
CA ASP A 45 18.47 5.85 -2.13
C ASP A 45 19.79 6.48 -1.70
N HIS A 46 19.68 7.68 -1.14
CA HIS A 46 20.85 8.41 -0.67
C HIS A 46 21.45 7.72 0.56
N GLY A 47 22.69 7.28 0.44
CA GLY A 47 23.36 6.51 1.50
C GLY A 47 23.01 5.02 1.52
N LYS A 48 22.21 4.50 0.57
CA LYS A 48 21.87 3.07 0.45
C LYS A 48 21.27 2.48 1.74
N LEU A 49 20.35 3.21 2.37
CA LEU A 49 19.82 2.91 3.69
C LEU A 49 18.61 1.94 3.67
N ALA A 50 17.95 1.83 2.53
CA ALA A 50 16.64 1.21 2.35
C ALA A 50 15.64 1.68 3.43
N PRO A 51 15.29 2.99 3.48
CA PRO A 51 14.46 3.58 4.53
C PRO A 51 12.96 3.22 4.42
N TRP A 52 12.63 2.05 3.89
CA TRP A 52 11.27 1.57 3.69
C TRP A 52 11.09 0.15 4.19
N ARG A 53 9.87 -0.18 4.60
CA ARG A 53 9.44 -1.54 4.92
C ARG A 53 8.12 -1.82 4.25
N PHE A 54 8.06 -2.91 3.47
CA PHE A 54 6.80 -3.43 2.94
C PHE A 54 6.23 -4.47 3.90
N VAL A 55 4.94 -4.34 4.22
CA VAL A 55 4.19 -5.31 5.02
C VAL A 55 3.04 -5.83 4.17
N VAL A 56 3.11 -7.11 3.80
CA VAL A 56 1.99 -7.81 3.16
C VAL A 56 0.99 -8.17 4.25
N VAL A 57 -0.24 -7.67 4.13
CA VAL A 57 -1.30 -7.93 5.11
C VAL A 57 -2.10 -9.14 4.63
N GLY A 58 -1.94 -10.26 5.35
CA GLY A 58 -2.71 -11.47 5.09
C GLY A 58 -4.20 -11.26 5.31
N ASP A 59 -5.03 -12.06 4.63
CA ASP A 59 -6.48 -11.94 4.70
C ASP A 59 -7.02 -12.15 6.13
N ASP A 60 -6.37 -13.04 6.89
CA ASP A 60 -6.64 -13.31 8.31
C ASP A 60 -6.33 -12.12 9.23
N ARG A 61 -5.57 -11.13 8.75
CA ARG A 61 -5.19 -9.92 9.51
C ARG A 61 -5.96 -8.66 9.13
N ARG A 62 -6.72 -8.68 8.03
CA ARG A 62 -7.42 -7.48 7.53
C ARG A 62 -8.46 -6.94 8.51
N ALA A 63 -9.20 -7.82 9.20
CA ALA A 63 -10.17 -7.41 10.21
C ALA A 63 -9.51 -6.68 11.39
N GLN A 64 -8.34 -7.16 11.82
CA GLN A 64 -7.56 -6.52 12.89
C GLN A 64 -7.02 -5.15 12.45
N LEU A 65 -6.54 -5.04 11.20
CA LEU A 65 -6.10 -3.78 10.62
C LEU A 65 -7.27 -2.78 10.52
N SER A 66 -8.43 -3.21 10.02
CA SER A 66 -9.64 -2.39 9.94
C SER A 66 -10.01 -1.81 11.31
N ALA A 67 -10.12 -2.68 12.33
CA ALA A 67 -10.46 -2.26 13.68
C ALA A 67 -9.49 -1.20 14.22
N LEU A 68 -8.19 -1.39 14.01
CA LEU A 68 -7.16 -0.43 14.43
C LEU A 68 -7.31 0.93 13.75
N ILE A 69 -7.58 0.95 12.43
CA ILE A 69 -7.80 2.19 11.67
C ILE A 69 -9.07 2.91 12.17
N VAL A 70 -10.17 2.17 12.33
CA VAL A 70 -11.45 2.73 12.79
C VAL A 70 -11.34 3.29 14.20
N ASP A 71 -10.70 2.58 15.13
CA ASP A 71 -10.53 3.03 16.51
C ASP A 71 -9.64 4.27 16.59
N ALA A 72 -8.58 4.33 15.77
CA ALA A 72 -7.75 5.51 15.66
C ALA A 72 -8.53 6.73 15.15
N TYR A 73 -9.33 6.53 14.10
CA TYR A 73 -10.12 7.59 13.52
C TYR A 73 -11.18 8.12 14.49
N ARG A 74 -11.89 7.23 15.21
CA ARG A 74 -12.90 7.63 16.20
C ARG A 74 -12.32 8.44 17.36
N ARG A 75 -11.11 8.11 17.80
CA ARG A 75 -10.42 8.90 18.85
C ARG A 75 -10.11 10.32 18.39
N GLU A 76 -9.66 10.48 17.14
CA GLU A 76 -9.36 11.79 16.57
C GLU A 76 -10.62 12.56 16.19
N ARG A 77 -11.67 11.84 15.74
CA ARG A 77 -12.95 12.38 15.30
C ARG A 77 -14.12 11.64 15.98
N PRO A 78 -14.46 11.99 17.23
CA PRO A 78 -15.57 11.36 17.94
C PRO A 78 -16.93 11.54 17.25
N GLN A 79 -17.08 12.59 16.43
CA GLN A 79 -18.31 12.94 15.71
C GLN A 79 -18.36 12.37 14.27
N ALA A 80 -17.44 11.47 13.91
CA ALA A 80 -17.37 10.88 12.58
C ALA A 80 -18.70 10.24 12.17
N ALA A 81 -19.15 10.53 10.96
CA ALA A 81 -20.36 9.93 10.42
C ALA A 81 -20.18 8.42 10.19
N ALA A 82 -21.27 7.66 10.27
CA ALA A 82 -21.24 6.22 10.03
C ALA A 82 -20.68 5.84 8.64
N SER A 83 -20.92 6.68 7.63
CA SER A 83 -20.39 6.51 6.27
C SER A 83 -18.87 6.66 6.17
N GLU A 84 -18.27 7.55 6.98
CA GLU A 84 -16.82 7.70 7.06
C GLU A 84 -16.20 6.45 7.68
N ILE A 85 -16.77 5.97 8.78
CA ILE A 85 -16.33 4.74 9.45
C ILE A 85 -16.44 3.54 8.53
N ALA A 86 -17.55 3.39 7.80
CA ALA A 86 -17.74 2.30 6.85
C ALA A 86 -16.72 2.34 5.71
N SER A 87 -16.32 3.53 5.26
CA SER A 87 -15.30 3.70 4.21
C SER A 87 -13.91 3.27 4.70
N LEU A 88 -13.57 3.59 5.95
CA LEU A 88 -12.32 3.18 6.59
C LEU A 88 -12.29 1.68 6.88
N ASP A 89 -13.41 1.11 7.29
CA ASP A 89 -13.53 -0.34 7.48
C ASP A 89 -13.28 -1.08 6.16
N GLN A 90 -13.97 -0.66 5.10
CA GLN A 90 -13.81 -1.27 3.79
C GLN A 90 -12.37 -1.19 3.27
N PHE A 91 -11.61 -0.14 3.60
CA PHE A 91 -10.26 0.08 3.10
C PHE A 91 -9.35 -1.15 3.22
N ALA A 92 -9.42 -1.88 4.34
CA ALA A 92 -8.61 -3.09 4.55
C ALA A 92 -9.06 -4.29 3.70
N HIS A 93 -10.28 -4.25 3.15
CA HIS A 93 -10.96 -5.39 2.52
C HIS A 93 -11.22 -5.22 1.02
N GLN A 94 -10.99 -4.05 0.42
CA GLN A 94 -11.47 -3.77 -0.95
C GLN A 94 -10.81 -4.60 -2.06
N ALA A 95 -9.59 -5.10 -1.86
CA ALA A 95 -8.82 -5.77 -2.90
C ALA A 95 -8.28 -7.14 -2.45
N PRO A 96 -8.04 -8.10 -3.37
CA PRO A 96 -7.51 -9.43 -3.06
C PRO A 96 -6.13 -9.45 -2.40
N THR A 97 -5.35 -8.36 -2.50
CA THR A 97 -4.03 -8.25 -1.87
C THR A 97 -3.84 -6.84 -1.34
N LEU A 98 -3.27 -6.71 -0.14
CA LEU A 98 -2.98 -5.43 0.49
C LEU A 98 -1.52 -5.40 0.97
N VAL A 99 -0.79 -4.37 0.56
CA VAL A 99 0.58 -4.11 1.00
C VAL A 99 0.64 -2.71 1.60
N VAL A 100 1.17 -2.61 2.81
CA VAL A 100 1.47 -1.33 3.45
C VAL A 100 2.94 -1.01 3.23
N ALA A 101 3.22 0.15 2.63
CA ALA A 101 4.56 0.71 2.56
C ALA A 101 4.77 1.67 3.73
N LEU A 102 5.75 1.35 4.59
CA LEU A 102 6.08 2.12 5.77
C LEU A 102 7.40 2.86 5.55
N PHE A 103 7.45 4.12 5.98
CA PHE A 103 8.72 4.79 6.21
C PHE A 103 9.42 4.15 7.42
N SER A 104 10.66 3.69 7.22
CA SER A 104 11.45 2.96 8.21
C SER A 104 12.90 3.46 8.17
N PRO A 105 13.16 4.69 8.64
CA PRO A 105 14.47 5.31 8.52
C PRO A 105 15.56 4.57 9.30
N ARG A 106 16.81 4.75 8.85
CA ARG A 106 18.01 4.34 9.60
C ARG A 106 18.48 5.51 10.47
N THR A 107 17.97 5.59 11.69
CA THR A 107 18.25 6.72 12.61
C THR A 107 19.70 6.77 13.10
N GLU A 108 20.45 5.68 12.96
CA GLU A 108 21.89 5.63 13.28
C GLU A 108 22.78 6.06 12.09
N SER A 109 22.19 6.38 10.95
CA SER A 109 22.94 6.90 9.80
C SER A 109 23.35 8.35 10.02
N HIS A 110 24.46 8.76 9.41
CA HIS A 110 24.87 10.17 9.33
C HIS A 110 24.03 10.98 8.33
N ILE A 111 23.20 10.31 7.52
CA ILE A 111 22.26 10.96 6.61
C ILE A 111 21.09 11.55 7.43
N PRO A 112 20.81 12.87 7.31
CA PRO A 112 19.70 13.50 8.01
C PRO A 112 18.33 12.91 7.62
N LEU A 113 17.36 12.98 8.55
CA LEU A 113 16.00 12.52 8.31
C LEU A 113 15.18 13.49 7.42
N TRP A 114 15.55 14.77 7.37
CA TRP A 114 14.91 15.85 6.61
C TRP A 114 15.93 16.96 6.29
#